data_AF-A0A7Y5JMR3-F1
#
_entry.id   AF-A0A7Y5JMR3-F1
#
_cell.length_a   1.000
_cell.length_b   1.000
_cell.length_c   1.000
_cell.angle_alpha   90.00
_cell.angle_beta   90.00
_cell.angle_gamma   90.00
#
_symmetry.space_group_name_H-M   'P 1'
#
loop_
_entity.id
_entity.type
_entity.pdbx_description
1 polymer ?
#
loop_
_entity_poly.entity_id
_entity_poly.type
_entity_poly.pdbx_seq_one_letter_code
_entity_poly.pdbx_strand_id
1 'polypeptide(L)'
;MIRKLLVANRGEIAVRIMRTARALGIKTVAIYSDADRDSLHVETADEAVHLGSSPAGESYLNIEKIIAAAREHGADAVHPGYGFLSENPKFSNAVQLAGLIFVGPPAEAMGLLGDKIASRELALRNNVPVTPGALLPNATAEQALQEAERIGYPVLVKAAAGGGGKGMRVVLRSSEMQSSIDAAKREAMSAFGDDAVYLEKYIKNPRHIEFQVFCDNTGNAVHLGERECSIQRRHQKIIEESPSVALSPELREQMGEAAIRIVKAADYRNAGTVEFLLNGSEFYFLEVNARLQVEHPVTEMVTGEDLVAWQLAVAAGQSLPKTQNEIKFQGHAIECRIYAEDPDNGFLPSTGTILKLDEPHAPGVRIDSGICEGFQVPVYYDPILSKVICWADNRDHAIRRMRDALKHYILLGVKTPIGFMQEVLAHPEFNKGNLTTHFLSEFFDDWKQPKPSGDKLAAVLSVAHEFSRIAHRTSGNQRTESASTPWITLGDWRLAGTGS
;
A
#
# COMPACT_ATOMS: atom_id res chain seq x y z
N MET A 1 15.12 24.05 -9.41
CA MET A 1 13.64 24.14 -9.31
C MET A 1 13.06 23.20 -10.35
N ILE A 2 12.18 22.29 -9.95
CA ILE A 2 11.53 21.32 -10.85
C ILE A 2 10.37 22.04 -11.54
N ARG A 3 10.37 22.08 -12.88
CA ARG A 3 9.29 22.69 -13.69
C ARG A 3 8.48 21.62 -14.41
N LYS A 4 9.13 20.51 -14.80
CA LYS A 4 8.48 19.34 -15.37
C LYS A 4 8.95 18.06 -14.68
N LEU A 5 8.00 17.23 -14.26
CA LEU A 5 8.20 15.99 -13.54
C LEU A 5 7.69 14.81 -14.37
N LEU A 6 8.55 13.85 -14.67
CA LEU A 6 8.11 12.54 -15.15
C LEU A 6 7.77 11.66 -13.96
N VAL A 7 6.57 11.07 -13.96
CA VAL A 7 6.17 10.11 -12.93
C VAL A 7 6.37 8.71 -13.48
N ALA A 8 7.42 8.03 -13.02
CA ALA A 8 7.83 6.72 -13.50
C ALA A 8 7.04 5.59 -12.81
N ASN A 9 5.71 5.69 -12.86
CA ASN A 9 4.79 4.74 -12.24
C ASN A 9 3.41 4.81 -12.93
N ARG A 10 2.43 4.07 -12.40
CA ARG A 10 1.06 3.96 -12.90
C ARG A 10 0.02 4.01 -11.79
N GLY A 11 -1.26 4.00 -12.16
CA GLY A 11 -2.36 3.80 -11.22
C GLY A 11 -2.47 4.93 -10.18
N GLU A 12 -2.95 4.59 -8.98
CA GLU A 12 -3.31 5.60 -7.96
C GLU A 12 -2.12 6.47 -7.56
N ILE A 13 -0.93 5.88 -7.43
CA ILE A 13 0.25 6.64 -6.98
C ILE A 13 0.70 7.65 -8.03
N ALA A 14 0.56 7.32 -9.31
CA ALA A 14 0.88 8.26 -10.37
C ALA A 14 -0.08 9.46 -10.33
N VAL A 15 -1.39 9.22 -10.18
CA VAL A 15 -2.40 10.27 -9.99
C VAL A 15 -2.12 11.09 -8.73
N ARG A 16 -1.80 10.44 -7.60
CA ARG A 16 -1.44 11.07 -6.32
C ARG A 16 -0.28 12.04 -6.47
N ILE A 17 0.79 11.64 -7.17
CA ILE A 17 1.97 12.48 -7.39
C ILE A 17 1.62 13.65 -8.32
N MET A 18 0.95 13.37 -9.43
CA MET A 18 0.56 14.39 -10.41
C MET A 18 -0.35 15.46 -9.81
N ARG A 19 -1.25 15.08 -8.90
CA ARG A 19 -2.12 16.00 -8.17
C ARG A 19 -1.32 17.03 -7.37
N THR A 20 -0.32 16.60 -6.62
CA THR A 20 0.56 17.52 -5.87
C THR A 20 1.45 18.32 -6.80
N ALA A 21 2.05 17.70 -7.82
CA ALA A 21 2.85 18.42 -8.81
C ALA A 21 2.07 19.56 -9.46
N ARG A 22 0.82 19.29 -9.88
CA ARG A 22 -0.10 20.29 -10.45
C ARG A 22 -0.42 21.41 -9.44
N ALA A 23 -0.70 21.08 -8.18
CA ALA A 23 -0.96 22.07 -7.13
C ALA A 23 0.25 23.00 -6.89
N LEU A 24 1.46 22.50 -7.12
CA LEU A 24 2.71 23.27 -7.04
C LEU A 24 3.08 23.97 -8.37
N GLY A 25 2.24 23.88 -9.41
CA GLY A 25 2.49 24.46 -10.73
C GLY A 25 3.54 23.73 -11.57
N ILE A 26 3.86 22.48 -11.23
CA ILE A 26 4.81 21.61 -11.94
C ILE A 26 4.06 20.83 -13.03
N LYS A 27 4.58 20.86 -14.25
CA LYS A 27 4.06 20.08 -15.38
C LYS A 27 4.39 18.59 -15.22
N THR A 28 3.52 17.72 -15.71
CA THR A 28 3.60 16.28 -15.46
C THR A 28 3.66 15.46 -16.74
N VAL A 29 4.52 14.45 -16.75
CA VAL A 29 4.63 13.46 -17.84
C VAL A 29 4.31 12.08 -17.26
N ALA A 30 3.26 11.44 -17.77
CA ALA A 30 2.97 10.04 -17.53
C ALA A 30 3.77 9.15 -18.47
N ILE A 31 4.12 7.95 -17.99
CA ILE A 31 4.52 6.83 -18.84
C ILE A 31 3.43 5.76 -18.80
N TYR A 32 3.25 5.02 -19.89
CA TYR A 32 2.26 3.95 -19.92
C TYR A 32 2.63 2.79 -20.86
N SER A 33 2.11 1.61 -20.53
CA SER A 33 2.14 0.42 -21.39
C SER A 33 0.84 0.29 -22.19
N ASP A 34 0.76 -0.68 -23.11
CA ASP A 34 -0.48 -1.00 -23.83
C ASP A 34 -1.68 -1.28 -22.92
N ALA A 35 -1.47 -1.85 -21.73
CA ALA A 35 -2.55 -2.16 -20.80
C ALA A 35 -3.09 -0.93 -20.07
N ASP A 36 -2.32 0.17 -20.02
CA ASP A 36 -2.68 1.40 -19.31
C ASP A 36 -3.03 2.55 -20.25
N ARG A 37 -3.23 2.29 -21.55
CA ARG A 37 -3.56 3.30 -22.56
C ARG A 37 -4.73 4.20 -22.15
N ASP A 38 -5.75 3.60 -21.55
CA ASP A 38 -6.98 4.27 -21.11
C ASP A 38 -7.05 4.41 -19.58
N SER A 39 -5.89 4.42 -18.90
CA SER A 39 -5.83 4.54 -17.44
C SER A 39 -5.91 6.00 -16.98
N LEU A 40 -6.42 6.20 -15.76
CA LEU A 40 -6.66 7.54 -15.20
C LEU A 40 -5.38 8.39 -15.12
N HIS A 41 -4.20 7.79 -14.86
CA HIS A 41 -2.96 8.57 -14.76
C HIS A 41 -2.48 9.09 -16.11
N VAL A 42 -2.80 8.40 -17.21
CA VAL A 42 -2.53 8.87 -18.58
C VAL A 42 -3.41 10.07 -18.91
N GLU A 43 -4.70 9.99 -18.58
CA GLU A 43 -5.64 11.10 -18.77
C GLU A 43 -5.33 12.31 -17.87
N THR A 44 -4.74 12.06 -16.69
CA THR A 44 -4.45 13.11 -15.70
C THR A 44 -3.19 13.89 -16.06
N ALA A 45 -2.21 13.32 -16.74
CA ALA A 45 -0.94 14.01 -17.00
C ALA A 45 -1.08 15.13 -18.05
N ASP A 46 -0.17 16.10 -18.01
CA ASP A 46 -0.10 17.12 -19.07
C ASP A 46 0.37 16.51 -20.41
N GLU A 47 1.24 15.50 -20.32
CA GLU A 47 1.79 14.74 -21.45
C GLU A 47 1.89 13.26 -21.07
N ALA A 48 1.79 12.35 -22.03
CA ALA A 48 1.91 10.91 -21.80
C ALA A 48 2.77 10.21 -22.86
N VAL A 49 3.60 9.27 -22.44
CA VAL A 49 4.57 8.57 -23.28
C VAL A 49 4.32 7.07 -23.26
N HIS A 50 4.15 6.47 -24.43
CA HIS A 50 4.02 5.03 -24.57
C HIS A 50 5.39 4.35 -24.47
N LEU A 51 5.54 3.41 -23.53
CA LEU A 51 6.77 2.63 -23.35
C LEU A 51 6.77 1.34 -24.17
N GLY A 52 5.60 0.74 -24.42
CA GLY A 52 5.48 -0.51 -25.16
C GLY A 52 4.45 -1.47 -24.57
N SER A 53 4.73 -2.77 -24.70
CA SER A 53 3.85 -3.87 -24.31
C SER A 53 3.58 -3.92 -22.79
N SER A 54 2.48 -4.60 -22.43
CA SER A 54 1.97 -4.66 -21.07
C SER A 54 2.89 -5.28 -20.00
N PRO A 55 3.72 -6.31 -20.27
CA PRO A 55 4.61 -6.86 -19.24
C PRO A 55 5.51 -5.79 -18.62
N ALA A 56 5.61 -5.77 -17.28
CA ALA A 56 6.37 -4.74 -16.57
C ALA A 56 7.86 -4.70 -16.99
N GLY A 57 8.47 -5.86 -17.30
CA GLY A 57 9.84 -5.97 -17.81
C GLY A 57 10.07 -5.25 -19.14
N GLU A 58 9.04 -5.15 -19.97
CA GLU A 58 9.09 -4.49 -21.29
C GLU A 58 8.66 -3.01 -21.22
N SER A 59 8.12 -2.57 -20.08
CA SER A 59 7.57 -1.24 -19.84
C SER A 59 8.13 -0.60 -18.56
N TYR A 60 7.41 -0.65 -17.44
CA TYR A 60 7.71 0.11 -16.20
C TYR A 60 9.01 -0.29 -15.47
N LEU A 61 9.63 -1.42 -15.82
CA LEU A 61 10.93 -1.85 -15.31
C LEU A 61 12.07 -1.56 -16.30
N ASN A 62 11.78 -0.98 -17.46
CA ASN A 62 12.79 -0.68 -18.47
C ASN A 62 13.40 0.72 -18.24
N ILE A 63 14.55 0.75 -17.55
CA ILE A 63 15.29 1.96 -17.20
C ILE A 63 15.60 2.83 -18.43
N GLU A 64 16.06 2.22 -19.54
CA GLU A 64 16.48 2.94 -20.74
C GLU A 64 15.31 3.69 -21.38
N LYS A 65 14.16 3.04 -21.52
CA LYS A 65 12.96 3.67 -22.08
C LYS A 65 12.46 4.82 -21.21
N ILE A 66 12.48 4.67 -19.88
CA ILE A 66 12.03 5.72 -18.95
C ILE A 66 12.95 6.94 -19.02
N ILE A 67 14.26 6.74 -19.07
CA ILE A 67 15.24 7.84 -19.21
C ILE A 67 15.10 8.52 -20.57
N ALA A 68 14.90 7.75 -21.64
CA ALA A 68 14.66 8.29 -22.98
C ALA A 68 13.39 9.18 -22.99
N ALA A 69 12.29 8.69 -22.44
CA ALA A 69 11.03 9.44 -22.30
C ALA A 69 11.21 10.73 -21.49
N ALA A 70 11.93 10.67 -20.36
CA ALA A 70 12.20 11.85 -19.53
C ALA A 70 12.98 12.93 -20.30
N ARG A 71 13.98 12.53 -21.08
CA ARG A 71 14.80 13.44 -21.88
C ARG A 71 14.05 14.03 -23.07
N GLU A 72 13.34 13.20 -23.82
CA GLU A 72 12.56 13.61 -24.99
C GLU A 72 11.51 14.67 -24.62
N HIS A 73 10.86 14.49 -23.47
CA HIS A 73 9.83 15.41 -22.98
C HIS A 73 10.38 16.57 -22.14
N GLY A 74 11.70 16.66 -21.95
CA GLY A 74 12.35 17.73 -21.20
C GLY A 74 11.94 17.80 -19.73
N ALA A 75 11.79 16.64 -19.08
CA ALA A 75 11.60 16.58 -17.63
C ALA A 75 12.85 17.05 -16.89
N ASP A 76 12.70 17.75 -15.77
CA ASP A 76 13.82 18.10 -14.88
C ASP A 76 14.05 16.98 -13.83
N ALA A 77 13.02 16.22 -13.51
CA ALA A 77 13.02 15.23 -12.43
C ALA A 77 12.18 13.99 -12.76
N VAL A 78 12.50 12.87 -12.09
CA VAL A 78 11.77 11.61 -12.16
C VAL A 78 11.30 11.21 -10.75
N HIS A 79 9.99 11.07 -10.57
CA HIS A 79 9.42 10.52 -9.34
C HIS A 79 9.07 9.04 -9.56
N PRO A 80 9.65 8.11 -8.79
CA PRO A 80 9.43 6.68 -9.03
C PRO A 80 8.16 6.13 -8.39
N GLY A 81 7.55 6.87 -7.45
CA GLY A 81 6.40 6.36 -6.69
C GLY A 81 6.82 5.24 -5.74
N TYR A 82 6.06 4.16 -5.69
CA TYR A 82 6.40 2.94 -4.97
C TYR A 82 6.32 1.71 -5.88
N GLY A 83 7.00 0.63 -5.52
CA GLY A 83 7.14 -0.53 -6.40
C GLY A 83 7.95 -0.23 -7.67
N PHE A 84 7.91 -1.13 -8.63
CA PHE A 84 8.72 -1.06 -9.86
C PHE A 84 10.20 -0.78 -9.58
N LEU A 85 10.68 0.42 -9.93
CA LEU A 85 12.08 0.84 -9.82
C LEU A 85 12.34 1.78 -8.65
N SER A 86 11.37 2.04 -7.76
CA SER A 86 11.49 3.01 -6.68
C SER A 86 12.59 2.72 -5.66
N GLU A 87 12.95 1.44 -5.51
CA GLU A 87 13.99 0.98 -4.59
C GLU A 87 15.15 0.34 -5.36
N ASN A 88 15.34 0.73 -6.63
CA ASN A 88 16.40 0.21 -7.49
C ASN A 88 17.58 1.20 -7.56
N PRO A 89 18.73 0.89 -6.93
CA PRO A 89 19.90 1.76 -6.95
C PRO A 89 20.42 2.08 -8.36
N LYS A 90 20.31 1.12 -9.29
CA LYS A 90 20.74 1.31 -10.68
C LYS A 90 19.87 2.34 -11.40
N PHE A 91 18.57 2.36 -11.12
CA PHE A 91 17.66 3.35 -11.68
C PHE A 91 17.95 4.75 -11.13
N SER A 92 18.10 4.90 -9.81
CA SER A 92 18.49 6.18 -9.19
C SER A 92 19.78 6.75 -9.80
N ASN A 93 20.81 5.91 -9.94
CA ASN A 93 22.07 6.29 -10.60
C ASN A 93 21.88 6.66 -12.07
N ALA A 94 21.10 5.89 -12.83
CA ALA A 94 20.90 6.15 -14.25
C ALA A 94 20.14 7.46 -14.49
N VAL A 95 19.17 7.81 -13.64
CA VAL A 95 18.48 9.12 -13.66
C VAL A 95 19.47 10.26 -13.41
N GLN A 96 20.33 10.14 -12.40
CA GLN A 96 21.33 11.16 -12.08
C GLN A 96 22.38 11.32 -13.19
N LEU A 97 22.91 10.20 -13.73
CA LEU A 97 23.82 10.21 -14.88
C LEU A 97 23.16 10.80 -16.14
N ALA A 98 21.83 10.73 -16.23
CA ALA A 98 21.10 11.35 -17.31
C ALA A 98 20.99 12.88 -17.18
N GLY A 99 21.44 13.47 -16.06
CA GLY A 99 21.31 14.89 -15.74
C GLY A 99 19.95 15.26 -15.12
N LEU A 100 19.18 14.28 -14.67
CA LEU A 100 17.85 14.44 -14.11
C LEU A 100 17.88 14.31 -12.59
N ILE A 101 16.94 14.95 -11.90
CA ILE A 101 16.77 14.79 -10.45
C ILE A 101 15.98 13.51 -10.17
N PHE A 102 16.53 12.61 -9.35
CA PHE A 102 15.78 11.48 -8.80
C PHE A 102 15.04 11.90 -7.52
N VAL A 103 13.72 11.77 -7.48
CA VAL A 103 12.92 12.11 -6.28
C VAL A 103 12.87 10.92 -5.32
N GLY A 104 13.93 10.77 -4.54
CA GLY A 104 14.09 9.69 -3.56
C GLY A 104 15.49 9.70 -2.93
N PRO A 105 15.85 8.65 -2.16
CA PRO A 105 17.18 8.56 -1.55
C PRO A 105 18.29 8.29 -2.59
N PRO A 106 19.56 8.56 -2.23
CA PRO A 106 20.70 8.22 -3.08
C PRO A 106 20.85 6.71 -3.24
N ALA A 107 21.47 6.28 -4.35
CA ALA A 107 21.60 4.87 -4.70
C ALA A 107 22.41 4.07 -3.66
N GLU A 108 23.41 4.69 -3.03
CA GLU A 108 24.22 4.10 -1.98
C GLU A 108 23.37 3.77 -0.75
N ALA A 109 22.51 4.71 -0.32
CA ALA A 109 21.59 4.49 0.80
C ALA A 109 20.56 3.40 0.47
N MET A 110 20.01 3.40 -0.75
CA MET A 110 19.11 2.34 -1.22
C MET A 110 19.79 0.96 -1.20
N GLY A 111 21.03 0.87 -1.69
CA GLY A 111 21.78 -0.38 -1.72
C GLY A 111 22.10 -0.90 -0.32
N LEU A 112 22.53 -0.01 0.58
CA LEU A 112 22.83 -0.34 1.97
C LEU A 112 21.60 -0.81 2.74
N LEU A 113 20.47 -0.12 2.58
CA LEU A 113 19.23 -0.41 3.32
C LEU A 113 18.43 -1.56 2.72
N GLY A 114 18.55 -1.79 1.41
CA GLY A 114 17.94 -2.94 0.73
C GLY A 114 18.66 -4.26 0.98
N ASP A 115 19.92 -4.22 1.39
CA ASP A 115 20.66 -5.41 1.84
C ASP A 115 20.28 -5.75 3.29
N LYS A 116 19.72 -6.93 3.50
CA LYS A 116 19.23 -7.39 4.81
C LYS A 116 20.32 -7.53 5.87
N ILE A 117 21.52 -7.94 5.46
CA ILE A 117 22.63 -8.15 6.39
C ILE A 117 23.22 -6.78 6.72
N ALA A 118 23.52 -5.97 5.70
CA ALA A 118 24.13 -4.66 5.88
C ALA A 118 23.21 -3.70 6.65
N SER A 119 21.90 -3.67 6.35
CA SER A 119 20.92 -2.87 7.09
C SER A 119 20.81 -3.28 8.56
N ARG A 120 20.86 -4.58 8.86
CA ARG A 120 20.83 -5.09 10.23
C ARG A 120 22.11 -4.76 11.00
N GLU A 121 23.27 -4.92 10.38
CA GLU A 121 24.55 -4.51 10.98
C GLU A 121 24.57 -3.01 11.25
N LEU A 122 24.03 -2.20 10.33
CA LEU A 122 23.88 -0.76 10.50
C LEU A 122 22.99 -0.45 11.71
N ALA A 123 21.84 -1.11 11.84
CA ALA A 123 20.95 -0.95 12.98
C ALA A 123 21.65 -1.29 14.32
N LEU A 124 22.35 -2.43 14.38
CA LEU A 124 23.12 -2.86 15.56
C LEU A 124 24.19 -1.83 15.96
N ARG A 125 25.02 -1.38 15.00
CA ARG A 125 26.08 -0.39 15.25
C ARG A 125 25.54 0.96 15.73
N ASN A 126 24.28 1.27 15.42
CA ASN A 126 23.61 2.52 15.80
C ASN A 126 22.63 2.36 16.96
N ASN A 127 22.78 1.29 17.76
CA ASN A 127 21.97 1.02 18.94
C ASN A 127 20.47 1.03 18.63
N VAL A 128 20.08 0.43 17.50
CA VAL A 128 18.69 0.11 17.20
C VAL A 128 18.45 -1.37 17.45
N PRO A 129 17.48 -1.74 18.29
CA PRO A 129 17.17 -3.13 18.57
C PRO A 129 16.88 -3.90 17.28
N VAL A 130 17.48 -5.07 17.13
CA VAL A 130 17.16 -6.05 16.07
C VAL A 130 16.75 -7.34 16.74
N THR A 131 16.02 -8.21 16.05
CA THR A 131 15.71 -9.53 16.61
C THR A 131 17.01 -10.29 16.93
N PRO A 132 17.07 -11.10 17.99
CA PRO A 132 18.20 -12.00 18.17
C PRO A 132 18.27 -12.96 16.97
N GLY A 133 19.43 -13.14 16.35
CA GLY A 133 19.58 -14.00 15.18
C GLY A 133 21.00 -14.06 14.66
N ALA A 134 21.25 -15.01 13.75
CA ALA A 134 22.52 -15.20 13.07
C ALA A 134 22.31 -15.67 11.63
N LEU A 135 23.19 -15.18 10.74
CA LEU A 135 23.35 -15.74 9.42
C LEU A 135 24.17 -17.02 9.56
N LEU A 136 23.69 -18.10 8.95
CA LEU A 136 24.38 -19.38 8.97
C LEU A 136 24.69 -19.80 7.51
N PRO A 137 25.78 -19.28 6.92
CA PRO A 137 26.21 -19.69 5.59
C PRO A 137 26.54 -21.18 5.61
N ASN A 138 26.02 -21.96 4.65
CA ASN A 138 26.23 -23.41 4.58
C ASN A 138 25.83 -24.16 5.87
N ALA A 139 24.83 -23.67 6.62
CA ALA A 139 24.46 -24.20 7.93
C ALA A 139 24.36 -25.74 7.94
N THR A 140 25.12 -26.38 8.84
CA THR A 140 24.78 -27.74 9.28
C THR A 140 23.64 -27.65 10.29
N ALA A 141 22.84 -28.70 10.41
CA ALA A 141 21.75 -28.69 11.39
C ALA A 141 22.26 -28.58 12.83
N GLU A 142 23.47 -29.05 13.12
CA GLU A 142 24.11 -28.90 14.44
C GLU A 142 24.37 -27.43 14.78
N GLN A 143 24.90 -26.65 13.84
CA GLN A 143 25.12 -25.21 14.03
C GLN A 143 23.80 -24.46 14.26
N ALA A 144 22.77 -24.80 13.48
CA ALA A 144 21.46 -24.19 13.63
C ALA A 144 20.76 -24.59 14.93
N LEU A 145 20.96 -25.81 15.43
CA LEU A 145 20.46 -26.25 16.73
C LEU A 145 21.11 -25.49 17.88
N GLN A 146 22.44 -25.35 17.87
CA GLN A 146 23.18 -24.58 18.88
C GLN A 146 22.73 -23.11 18.91
N GLU A 147 22.57 -22.51 17.74
CA GLU A 147 22.12 -21.13 17.63
C GLU A 147 20.66 -20.96 18.08
N ALA A 148 19.79 -21.92 17.77
CA ALA A 148 18.41 -21.92 18.25
C ALA A 148 18.30 -22.08 19.77
N GLU A 149 19.20 -22.84 20.39
CA GLU A 149 19.30 -22.94 21.86
C GLU A 149 19.75 -21.61 22.48
N ARG A 150 20.70 -20.92 21.85
CA ARG A 150 21.18 -19.59 22.27
C ARG A 150 20.08 -18.52 22.17
N ILE A 151 19.32 -18.52 21.08
CA ILE A 151 18.20 -17.58 20.84
C ILE A 151 16.98 -17.94 21.71
N GLY A 152 16.78 -19.24 21.94
CA GLY A 152 15.62 -19.82 22.58
C GLY A 152 14.42 -19.95 21.62
N TYR A 153 13.74 -21.10 21.67
CA TYR A 153 12.54 -21.36 20.87
C TYR A 153 11.34 -20.48 21.30
N PRO A 154 10.36 -20.24 20.40
CA PRO A 154 10.39 -20.57 18.98
C PRO A 154 11.36 -19.66 18.20
N VAL A 155 11.87 -20.19 17.10
CA VAL A 155 12.78 -19.50 16.15
C VAL A 155 12.20 -19.54 14.74
N LEU A 156 12.65 -18.64 13.89
CA LEU A 156 12.23 -18.51 12.50
C LEU A 156 13.43 -18.79 11.59
N VAL A 157 13.31 -19.81 10.74
CA VAL A 157 14.27 -20.09 9.68
C VAL A 157 13.82 -19.34 8.43
N LYS A 158 14.70 -18.52 7.86
CA LYS A 158 14.45 -17.75 6.63
C LYS A 158 15.52 -18.02 5.58
N ALA A 159 15.18 -17.87 4.30
CA ALA A 159 16.17 -17.73 3.24
C ALA A 159 16.91 -16.38 3.38
N ALA A 160 18.24 -16.37 3.24
CA ALA A 160 19.03 -15.14 3.37
C ALA A 160 18.70 -14.11 2.27
N ALA A 161 18.52 -14.57 1.03
CA ALA A 161 18.20 -13.75 -0.13
C ALA A 161 16.69 -13.51 -0.35
N GLY A 162 15.81 -14.05 0.51
CA GLY A 162 14.36 -14.04 0.27
C GLY A 162 13.64 -12.79 0.76
N GLY A 163 12.70 -12.25 -0.03
CA GLY A 163 11.81 -11.12 0.32
C GLY A 163 10.32 -11.49 0.34
N GLY A 164 9.47 -10.65 0.95
CA GLY A 164 8.01 -10.80 0.89
C GLY A 164 7.42 -12.01 1.63
N GLY A 165 8.10 -12.49 2.68
CA GLY A 165 7.61 -13.55 3.54
C GLY A 165 7.68 -14.99 2.99
N LYS A 166 8.21 -15.19 1.78
CA LYS A 166 8.48 -16.51 1.21
C LYS A 166 9.73 -17.13 1.85
N GLY A 167 9.76 -18.45 2.04
CA GLY A 167 10.90 -19.14 2.64
C GLY A 167 11.03 -19.03 4.16
N MET A 168 9.99 -18.60 4.87
CA MET A 168 10.00 -18.48 6.34
C MET A 168 9.31 -19.68 7.00
N ARG A 169 9.94 -20.29 8.00
CA ARG A 169 9.37 -21.41 8.77
C ARG A 169 9.57 -21.22 10.27
N VAL A 170 8.47 -21.25 11.01
CA VAL A 170 8.50 -21.23 12.48
C VAL A 170 8.89 -22.61 12.98
N VAL A 171 9.95 -22.69 13.78
CA VAL A 171 10.42 -23.90 14.43
C VAL A 171 10.10 -23.78 15.91
N LEU A 172 9.27 -24.69 16.43
CA LEU A 172 8.80 -24.62 17.81
C LEU A 172 9.69 -25.37 18.78
N ARG A 173 10.44 -26.37 18.29
CA ARG A 173 11.32 -27.25 19.07
C ARG A 173 12.44 -27.85 18.22
N SER A 174 13.49 -28.32 18.87
CA SER A 174 14.70 -28.85 18.20
C SER A 174 14.45 -29.98 17.20
N SER A 175 13.49 -30.86 17.46
CA SER A 175 13.16 -31.98 16.57
C SER A 175 12.66 -31.55 15.18
N GLU A 176 12.23 -30.30 15.02
CA GLU A 176 11.70 -29.73 13.77
C GLU A 176 12.77 -28.96 12.96
N MET A 177 13.97 -28.77 13.53
CA MET A 177 15.00 -27.91 12.96
C MET A 177 15.53 -28.43 11.62
N GLN A 178 15.95 -29.70 11.58
CA GLN A 178 16.54 -30.31 10.38
C GLN A 178 15.60 -30.20 9.16
N SER A 179 14.35 -30.65 9.32
CA SER A 179 13.36 -30.61 8.24
C SER A 179 13.05 -29.18 7.78
N SER A 180 13.06 -28.21 8.71
CA SER A 180 12.83 -26.79 8.40
C SER A 180 13.97 -26.18 7.60
N ILE A 181 15.23 -26.50 7.93
CA ILE A 181 16.42 -26.07 7.17
C ILE A 181 16.41 -26.65 5.77
N ASP A 182 16.20 -27.97 5.64
CA ASP A 182 16.21 -28.65 4.34
C ASP A 182 15.11 -28.10 3.41
N ALA A 183 13.97 -27.73 3.96
CA ALA A 183 12.91 -27.07 3.22
C ALA A 183 13.28 -25.62 2.87
N ALA A 184 13.88 -24.85 3.79
CA ALA A 184 14.30 -23.48 3.54
C ALA A 184 15.39 -23.38 2.47
N LYS A 185 16.39 -24.27 2.51
CA LYS A 185 17.46 -24.36 1.49
C LYS A 185 16.91 -24.66 0.10
N ARG A 186 16.00 -25.63 -0.02
CA ARG A 186 15.37 -25.97 -1.31
C ARG A 186 14.62 -24.78 -1.91
N GLU A 187 13.89 -24.05 -1.07
CA GLU A 187 13.13 -22.87 -1.49
C GLU A 187 14.05 -21.70 -1.86
N ALA A 188 15.07 -21.45 -1.05
CA ALA A 188 16.07 -20.41 -1.30
C ALA A 188 16.85 -20.69 -2.60
N MET A 189 17.30 -21.92 -2.81
CA MET A 189 17.98 -22.34 -4.04
C MET A 189 17.06 -22.21 -5.26
N SER A 190 15.81 -22.67 -5.16
CA SER A 190 14.86 -22.59 -6.27
C SER A 190 14.48 -21.16 -6.63
N ALA A 191 14.46 -20.23 -5.68
CA ALA A 191 14.01 -18.86 -5.88
C ALA A 191 15.16 -17.87 -6.17
N PHE A 192 16.34 -18.10 -5.59
CA PHE A 192 17.44 -17.12 -5.57
C PHE A 192 18.81 -17.70 -5.94
N GLY A 193 18.93 -19.02 -6.15
CA GLY A 193 20.21 -19.67 -6.46
C GLY A 193 21.22 -19.64 -5.31
N ASP A 194 20.76 -19.38 -4.09
CA ASP A 194 21.56 -19.30 -2.86
C ASP A 194 20.90 -20.16 -1.78
N ASP A 195 21.65 -21.04 -1.13
CA ASP A 195 21.16 -21.93 -0.06
C ASP A 195 21.44 -21.39 1.35
N ALA A 196 21.96 -20.17 1.48
CA ALA A 196 22.16 -19.53 2.76
C ALA A 196 20.83 -19.35 3.53
N VAL A 197 20.85 -19.75 4.80
CA VAL A 197 19.71 -19.59 5.71
C VAL A 197 20.07 -18.64 6.86
N TYR A 198 19.06 -17.92 7.30
CA TYR A 198 19.11 -17.01 8.43
C TYR A 198 18.21 -17.55 9.55
N LEU A 199 18.74 -17.62 10.77
CA LEU A 199 17.96 -18.01 11.95
C LEU A 199 17.74 -16.79 12.83
N GLU A 200 16.48 -16.54 13.19
CA GLU A 200 16.14 -15.43 14.09
C GLU A 200 15.09 -15.82 15.13
N LYS A 201 14.97 -15.00 16.18
CA LYS A 201 13.91 -15.15 17.16
C LYS A 201 12.56 -14.96 16.48
N TYR A 202 11.66 -15.92 16.69
CA TYR A 202 10.27 -15.74 16.31
C TYR A 202 9.55 -14.91 17.38
N ILE A 203 9.12 -13.72 17.00
CA ILE A 203 8.28 -12.88 17.86
C ILE A 203 6.84 -13.36 17.70
N LYS A 204 6.22 -13.79 18.81
CA LYS A 204 4.82 -14.24 18.81
C LYS A 204 3.89 -13.03 18.78
N ASN A 205 2.85 -13.10 17.94
CA ASN A 205 1.79 -12.10 17.86
C ASN A 205 2.28 -10.64 17.79
N PRO A 206 3.29 -10.32 16.97
CA PRO A 206 3.82 -8.97 16.93
C PRO A 206 2.80 -8.03 16.28
N ARG A 207 2.92 -6.74 16.62
CA ARG A 207 2.38 -5.65 15.82
C ARG A 207 3.41 -5.23 14.79
N HIS A 208 2.94 -4.80 13.62
CA HIS A 208 3.80 -4.20 12.61
C HIS A 208 3.65 -2.68 12.74
N ILE A 209 4.68 -2.03 13.26
CA ILE A 209 4.72 -0.59 13.48
C ILE A 209 5.82 0.02 12.63
N GLU A 210 5.53 1.11 11.95
CA GLU A 210 6.50 1.75 11.07
C GLU A 210 6.52 3.26 11.24
N PHE A 211 7.70 3.87 11.14
CA PHE A 211 7.89 5.30 11.31
C PHE A 211 8.15 5.98 9.97
N GLN A 212 7.33 6.99 9.66
CA GLN A 212 7.59 7.89 8.53
C GLN A 212 8.80 8.75 8.85
N VAL A 213 9.79 8.77 7.96
CA VAL A 213 10.99 9.61 8.10
C VAL A 213 11.20 10.46 6.87
N PHE A 214 11.83 11.62 7.08
CA PHE A 214 12.29 12.53 6.04
C PHE A 214 13.69 13.02 6.36
N CYS A 215 14.55 13.09 5.35
CA CYS A 215 15.89 13.68 5.48
C CYS A 215 16.15 14.67 4.34
N ASP A 216 16.78 15.81 4.62
CA ASP A 216 17.18 16.79 3.60
C ASP A 216 18.68 16.73 3.25
N ASN A 217 19.07 17.53 2.26
CA ASN A 217 20.45 17.58 1.75
C ASN A 217 21.46 18.21 2.72
N THR A 218 21.00 18.76 3.85
CA THR A 218 21.84 19.40 4.87
C THR A 218 22.09 18.52 6.09
N GLY A 219 21.58 17.29 6.07
CA GLY A 219 21.72 16.33 7.17
C GLY A 219 20.63 16.43 8.24
N ASN A 220 19.61 17.27 8.04
CA ASN A 220 18.45 17.28 8.92
C ASN A 220 17.61 16.03 8.68
N ALA A 221 17.03 15.51 9.75
CA ALA A 221 16.08 14.41 9.67
C ALA A 221 14.97 14.58 10.72
N VAL A 222 13.74 14.26 10.34
CA VAL A 222 12.56 14.27 11.20
C VAL A 222 11.71 13.03 10.97
N HIS A 223 10.94 12.62 11.97
CA HIS A 223 9.90 11.60 11.83
C HIS A 223 8.52 12.23 11.92
N LEU A 224 7.60 11.76 11.08
CA LEU A 224 6.20 12.19 11.04
C LEU A 224 5.31 11.15 11.73
N GLY A 225 5.77 10.67 12.87
CA GLY A 225 5.06 9.68 13.68
C GLY A 225 5.05 8.29 13.05
N GLU A 226 4.23 7.43 13.63
CA GLU A 226 4.12 6.02 13.27
C GLU A 226 2.80 5.68 12.56
N ARG A 227 2.81 4.51 11.94
CA ARG A 227 1.63 3.81 11.45
C ARG A 227 1.59 2.40 12.02
N GLU A 228 0.39 1.91 12.30
CA GLU A 228 0.11 0.51 12.60
C GLU A 228 -0.42 -0.19 11.35
N CYS A 229 0.37 -1.15 10.86
CA CYS A 229 0.08 -1.90 9.64
C CYS A 229 -0.11 -3.40 9.96
N SER A 230 -0.59 -3.71 11.17
CA SER A 230 -0.72 -5.07 11.70
C SER A 230 -1.76 -5.92 10.95
N ILE A 231 -2.77 -5.31 10.33
CA ILE A 231 -3.80 -6.07 9.61
C ILE A 231 -3.30 -6.39 8.20
N GLN A 232 -2.88 -7.65 8.04
CA GLN A 232 -2.22 -8.13 6.83
C GLN A 232 -2.80 -9.46 6.36
N ARG A 233 -2.92 -9.62 5.05
CA ARG A 233 -3.27 -10.89 4.39
C ARG A 233 -2.03 -11.44 3.70
N ARG A 234 -1.54 -12.62 4.10
CA ARG A 234 -0.34 -13.27 3.52
C ARG A 234 0.85 -12.30 3.40
N HIS A 235 1.11 -11.53 4.47
CA HIS A 235 2.15 -10.49 4.55
C HIS A 235 1.92 -9.22 3.69
N GLN A 236 0.75 -9.07 3.08
CA GLN A 236 0.34 -7.85 2.39
C GLN A 236 -0.54 -7.02 3.33
N LYS A 237 -0.15 -5.76 3.57
CA LYS A 237 -0.92 -4.79 4.36
C LYS A 237 -2.24 -4.47 3.65
N ILE A 238 -3.34 -4.46 4.40
CA ILE A 238 -4.69 -4.19 3.85
C ILE A 238 -5.45 -3.08 4.60
N ILE A 239 -5.17 -2.89 5.89
CA ILE A 239 -5.72 -1.82 6.72
C ILE A 239 -4.59 -1.26 7.57
N GLU A 240 -4.42 0.04 7.51
CA GLU A 240 -3.38 0.79 8.20
C GLU A 240 -3.99 1.93 9.00
N GLU A 241 -3.38 2.29 10.12
CA GLU A 241 -3.86 3.43 10.91
C GLU A 241 -2.73 4.27 11.50
N SER A 242 -3.01 5.54 11.74
CA SER A 242 -2.10 6.47 12.41
C SER A 242 -2.89 7.37 13.36
N PRO A 243 -2.40 7.63 14.58
CA PRO A 243 -1.27 6.95 15.24
C PRO A 243 -1.61 5.49 15.62
N SER A 244 -0.62 4.72 16.08
CA SER A 244 -0.87 3.41 16.69
C SER A 244 -1.43 3.57 18.10
N VAL A 245 -2.43 2.75 18.44
CA VAL A 245 -2.98 2.65 19.80
C VAL A 245 -2.05 1.93 20.78
N ALA A 246 -1.02 1.24 20.29
CA ALA A 246 -0.11 0.47 21.13
C ALA A 246 1.01 1.33 21.75
N LEU A 247 1.28 2.52 21.22
CA LEU A 247 2.43 3.33 21.61
C LEU A 247 2.05 4.43 22.61
N SER A 248 2.66 4.36 23.80
CA SER A 248 2.72 5.51 24.71
C SER A 248 3.55 6.64 24.10
N PRO A 249 3.42 7.89 24.60
CA PRO A 249 4.27 9.00 24.16
C PRO A 249 5.77 8.68 24.25
N GLU A 250 6.20 8.04 25.34
CA GLU A 250 7.59 7.70 25.60
C GLU A 250 8.11 6.63 24.63
N LEU A 251 7.32 5.57 24.41
CA LEU A 251 7.69 4.53 23.45
C LEU A 251 7.75 5.08 22.02
N ARG A 252 6.85 6.00 21.67
CA ARG A 252 6.84 6.68 20.37
C ARG A 252 8.08 7.53 20.15
N GLU A 253 8.51 8.27 21.17
CA GLU A 253 9.76 9.03 21.11
C GLU A 253 10.95 8.08 20.94
N GLN A 254 11.04 7.02 21.74
CA GLN A 254 12.12 6.04 21.68
C GLN A 254 12.24 5.36 20.29
N MET A 255 11.11 4.92 19.72
CA MET A 255 11.07 4.29 18.40
C MET A 255 11.34 5.32 17.28
N GLY A 256 10.82 6.54 17.41
CA GLY A 256 11.08 7.62 16.47
C GLY A 256 12.56 7.99 16.41
N GLU A 257 13.23 8.13 17.56
CA GLU A 257 14.66 8.36 17.62
C GLU A 257 15.46 7.20 17.01
N ALA A 258 15.04 5.95 17.24
CA ALA A 258 15.68 4.79 16.63
C ALA A 258 15.57 4.82 15.10
N ALA A 259 14.40 5.19 14.56
CA ALA A 259 14.20 5.37 13.13
C ALA A 259 15.13 6.45 12.56
N ILE A 260 15.26 7.60 13.25
CA ILE A 260 16.15 8.70 12.85
C ILE A 260 17.62 8.29 12.87
N ARG A 261 18.07 7.53 13.86
CA ARG A 261 19.46 7.03 13.91
C ARG A 261 19.81 6.18 12.70
N ILE A 262 18.91 5.27 12.28
CA ILE A 262 19.15 4.41 11.11
C ILE A 262 19.31 5.25 9.83
N VAL A 263 18.36 6.14 9.55
CA VAL A 263 18.40 6.91 8.29
C VAL A 263 19.56 7.91 8.25
N LYS A 264 19.95 8.49 9.39
CA LYS A 264 21.16 9.31 9.46
C LYS A 264 22.43 8.48 9.21
N ALA A 265 22.50 7.28 9.79
CA ALA A 265 23.65 6.40 9.60
C ALA A 265 23.81 5.89 8.17
N ALA A 266 22.71 5.82 7.42
CA ALA A 266 22.69 5.46 6.00
C ALA A 266 22.93 6.64 5.04
N ASP A 267 23.18 7.85 5.56
CA ASP A 267 23.19 9.10 4.77
C ASP A 267 21.94 9.27 3.89
N TYR A 268 20.78 8.88 4.43
CA TYR A 268 19.52 8.85 3.71
C TYR A 268 19.04 10.27 3.34
N ARG A 269 18.24 10.38 2.28
CA ARG A 269 17.60 11.61 1.82
C ARG A 269 16.16 11.32 1.39
N ASN A 270 15.34 12.37 1.35
CA ASN A 270 13.94 12.30 0.93
C ASN A 270 13.06 11.49 1.89
N ALA A 271 11.89 11.01 1.44
CA ALA A 271 10.98 10.19 2.24
C ALA A 271 11.50 8.75 2.37
N GLY A 272 11.29 8.15 3.53
CA GLY A 272 11.48 6.72 3.77
C GLY A 272 10.58 6.23 4.88
N THR A 273 10.58 4.93 5.13
CA THR A 273 9.86 4.37 6.28
C THR A 273 10.68 3.27 6.94
N VAL A 274 10.86 3.38 8.26
CA VAL A 274 11.57 2.37 9.06
C VAL A 274 10.53 1.46 9.70
N GLU A 275 10.56 0.18 9.36
CA GLU A 275 9.61 -0.82 9.86
C GLU A 275 10.14 -1.55 11.09
N PHE A 276 9.27 -1.81 12.04
CA PHE A 276 9.54 -2.50 13.29
C PHE A 276 8.48 -3.56 13.59
N LEU A 277 8.91 -4.64 14.25
CA LEU A 277 8.01 -5.54 14.98
C LEU A 277 7.94 -5.09 16.43
N LEU A 278 6.73 -4.95 16.98
CA LEU A 278 6.48 -4.59 18.38
C LEU A 278 5.79 -5.73 19.12
N ASN A 279 6.27 -6.09 20.30
CA ASN A 279 5.64 -7.03 21.22
C ASN A 279 5.70 -6.50 22.66
N GLY A 280 4.56 -6.13 23.22
CA GLY A 280 4.51 -5.37 24.47
C GLY A 280 5.19 -4.01 24.28
N SER A 281 6.24 -3.74 25.05
CA SER A 281 7.09 -2.54 24.91
C SER A 281 8.39 -2.80 24.17
N GLU A 282 8.68 -4.05 23.79
CA GLU A 282 9.90 -4.41 23.06
C GLU A 282 9.66 -4.27 21.56
N PHE A 283 10.54 -3.54 20.87
CA PHE A 283 10.49 -3.38 19.43
C PHE A 283 11.79 -3.83 18.78
N TYR A 284 11.70 -4.26 17.52
CA TYR A 284 12.83 -4.77 16.75
C TYR A 284 12.76 -4.27 15.31
N PHE A 285 13.86 -3.71 14.82
CA PHE A 285 14.01 -3.27 13.44
C PHE A 285 13.80 -4.45 12.48
N LEU A 286 13.00 -4.20 11.45
CA LEU A 286 12.69 -5.15 10.40
C LEU A 286 13.44 -4.79 9.11
N GLU A 287 13.13 -3.62 8.54
CA GLU A 287 13.73 -3.10 7.32
C GLU A 287 13.48 -1.60 7.15
N VAL A 288 14.11 -0.98 6.14
CA VAL A 288 13.76 0.38 5.70
C VAL A 288 13.24 0.29 4.27
N ASN A 289 12.04 0.80 4.04
CA ASN A 289 11.53 1.03 2.70
C ASN A 289 12.09 2.36 2.20
N ALA A 290 12.94 2.29 1.17
CA ALA A 290 13.72 3.41 0.67
C ALA A 290 12.92 4.29 -0.32
N ARG A 291 11.66 4.56 0.04
CA ARG A 291 10.63 5.21 -0.79
C ARG A 291 9.47 5.73 0.05
N LEU A 292 8.53 6.41 -0.60
CA LEU A 292 7.20 6.67 -0.01
C LEU A 292 6.44 5.34 0.17
N GLN A 293 5.74 5.19 1.29
CA GLN A 293 4.86 4.04 1.54
C GLN A 293 3.48 4.22 0.89
N VAL A 294 2.80 3.11 0.63
CA VAL A 294 1.44 3.12 0.06
C VAL A 294 0.47 3.85 0.98
N GLU A 295 0.60 3.54 2.28
CA GLU A 295 -0.15 4.02 3.43
C GLU A 295 0.30 5.38 3.98
N HIS A 296 1.13 6.13 3.24
CA HIS A 296 1.48 7.51 3.63
C HIS A 296 0.27 8.44 3.89
N PRO A 297 -0.92 8.28 3.25
CA PRO A 297 -2.03 9.19 3.48
C PRO A 297 -2.52 9.21 4.93
N VAL A 298 -2.46 8.11 5.70
CA VAL A 298 -2.87 8.19 7.13
C VAL A 298 -1.97 9.13 7.92
N THR A 299 -0.68 9.18 7.60
CA THR A 299 0.27 10.15 8.18
C THR A 299 -0.06 11.58 7.75
N GLU A 300 -0.37 11.79 6.46
CA GLU A 300 -0.78 13.12 5.96
C GLU A 300 -2.04 13.62 6.68
N MET A 301 -3.03 12.75 6.87
CA MET A 301 -4.29 13.13 7.48
C MET A 301 -4.15 13.54 8.95
N VAL A 302 -3.24 12.95 9.71
CA VAL A 302 -3.03 13.32 11.13
C VAL A 302 -2.01 14.43 11.33
N THR A 303 -1.14 14.70 10.35
CA THR A 303 -0.13 15.76 10.44
C THR A 303 -0.52 17.05 9.70
N GLY A 304 -1.38 16.93 8.69
CA GLY A 304 -1.69 18.02 7.77
C GLY A 304 -0.60 18.29 6.72
N GLU A 305 0.44 17.46 6.65
CA GLU A 305 1.54 17.62 5.69
C GLU A 305 1.26 16.88 4.37
N ASP A 306 1.66 17.47 3.24
CA ASP A 306 1.73 16.79 1.95
C ASP A 306 3.15 16.21 1.77
N LEU A 307 3.28 14.89 1.91
CA LEU A 307 4.58 14.23 1.86
C LEU A 307 5.17 14.29 0.46
N VAL A 308 4.36 14.18 -0.59
CA VAL A 308 4.88 14.32 -1.98
C VAL A 308 5.42 15.73 -2.19
N ALA A 309 4.78 16.76 -1.62
CA ALA A 309 5.29 18.13 -1.71
C ALA A 309 6.65 18.26 -1.00
N TRP A 310 6.81 17.64 0.18
CA TRP A 310 8.10 17.57 0.87
C TRP A 310 9.15 16.81 0.05
N GLN A 311 8.78 15.70 -0.60
CA GLN A 311 9.70 14.95 -1.47
C GLN A 311 10.23 15.81 -2.62
N LEU A 312 9.34 16.56 -3.28
CA LEU A 312 9.70 17.44 -4.38
C LEU A 312 10.54 18.64 -3.92
N ALA A 313 10.23 19.22 -2.75
CA ALA A 313 11.01 20.30 -2.16
C ALA A 313 12.45 19.86 -1.84
N VAL A 314 12.60 18.74 -1.15
CA VAL A 314 13.92 18.16 -0.81
C VAL A 314 14.70 17.78 -2.06
N ALA A 315 14.06 17.14 -3.04
CA ALA A 315 14.70 16.78 -4.30
C ALA A 315 15.14 18.03 -5.11
N ALA A 316 14.42 19.15 -4.96
CA ALA A 316 14.80 20.43 -5.55
C ALA A 316 15.90 21.18 -4.77
N GLY A 317 16.47 20.59 -3.72
CA GLY A 317 17.56 21.18 -2.93
C GLY A 317 17.12 21.94 -1.68
N GLN A 318 15.84 21.96 -1.34
CA GLN A 318 15.34 22.70 -0.17
C GLN A 318 15.55 21.91 1.13
N SER A 319 15.65 22.63 2.24
CA SER A 319 15.63 22.04 3.58
C SER A 319 14.23 21.54 3.96
N LEU A 320 14.15 20.72 5.01
CA LEU A 320 12.87 20.27 5.55
C LEU A 320 11.98 21.47 5.96
N PRO A 321 10.68 21.47 5.64
CA PRO A 321 9.79 22.59 5.98
C PRO A 321 9.55 22.78 7.48
N LYS A 322 9.78 21.74 8.29
CA LYS A 322 9.53 21.73 9.73
C LYS A 322 10.62 20.99 10.48
N THR A 323 10.88 21.43 11.70
CA THR A 323 11.66 20.72 12.71
C THR A 323 10.80 19.69 13.44
N GLN A 324 11.43 18.76 14.17
CA GLN A 324 10.72 17.69 14.90
C GLN A 324 9.65 18.22 15.86
N ASN A 325 9.91 19.36 16.52
CA ASN A 325 9.00 19.94 17.51
C ASN A 325 7.77 20.63 16.89
N GLU A 326 7.84 20.99 15.61
CA GLU A 326 6.76 21.66 14.86
C GLU A 326 5.78 20.66 14.23
N ILE A 327 6.15 19.38 14.16
CA ILE A 327 5.28 18.32 13.68
C ILE A 327 4.29 17.99 14.79
N LYS A 328 2.99 18.14 14.49
CA LYS A 328 1.89 17.86 15.41
C LYS A 328 1.03 16.75 14.85
N PHE A 329 0.51 15.91 15.73
CA PHE A 329 -0.40 14.81 15.41
C PHE A 329 -1.77 15.14 15.97
N GLN A 330 -2.80 15.13 15.12
CA GLN A 330 -4.17 15.45 15.49
C GLN A 330 -5.14 14.41 14.94
N GLY A 331 -6.05 13.97 15.82
CA GLY A 331 -7.05 12.96 15.48
C GLY A 331 -6.44 11.58 15.20
N HIS A 332 -7.15 10.82 14.39
CA HIS A 332 -6.83 9.45 14.03
C HIS A 332 -7.28 9.19 12.59
N ALA A 333 -6.43 8.55 11.80
CA ALA A 333 -6.72 8.17 10.42
C ALA A 333 -6.60 6.67 10.22
N ILE A 334 -7.49 6.11 9.40
CA ILE A 334 -7.50 4.71 8.98
C ILE A 334 -7.53 4.68 7.46
N GLU A 335 -6.74 3.81 6.85
CA GLU A 335 -6.74 3.50 5.43
C GLU A 335 -7.21 2.07 5.18
N CYS A 336 -7.91 1.86 4.08
CA CYS A 336 -8.30 0.56 3.56
C CYS A 336 -7.91 0.50 2.08
N ARG A 337 -7.15 -0.52 1.69
CA ARG A 337 -6.74 -0.74 0.30
C ARG A 337 -7.82 -1.49 -0.47
N ILE A 338 -8.34 -0.87 -1.52
CA ILE A 338 -9.34 -1.49 -2.38
C ILE A 338 -8.62 -2.24 -3.51
N TYR A 339 -8.54 -3.56 -3.39
CA TYR A 339 -7.98 -4.43 -4.41
C TYR A 339 -9.06 -5.02 -5.34
N ALA A 340 -8.67 -5.30 -6.58
CA ALA A 340 -9.36 -6.20 -7.48
C ALA A 340 -9.04 -7.66 -7.09
N GLU A 341 -9.69 -8.15 -6.05
CA GLU A 341 -9.51 -9.51 -5.50
C GLU A 341 -10.84 -10.13 -5.10
N ASP A 342 -10.93 -11.46 -5.15
CA ASP A 342 -12.12 -12.23 -4.75
C ASP A 342 -11.92 -12.91 -3.38
N PRO A 343 -12.43 -12.31 -2.28
CA PRO A 343 -12.31 -12.89 -0.93
C PRO A 343 -12.89 -14.30 -0.79
N ASP A 344 -13.97 -14.64 -1.52
CA ASP A 344 -14.61 -15.97 -1.44
C ASP A 344 -13.76 -17.06 -2.10
N ASN A 345 -12.82 -16.66 -2.96
CA ASN A 345 -11.95 -17.57 -3.70
C ASN A 345 -10.47 -17.37 -3.32
N GLY A 346 -10.20 -17.24 -2.02
CA GLY A 346 -8.85 -17.16 -1.49
C GLY A 346 -8.09 -15.90 -1.90
N PHE A 347 -8.82 -14.81 -2.18
CA PHE A 347 -8.32 -13.50 -2.60
C PHE A 347 -7.47 -13.58 -3.88
N LEU A 348 -7.94 -14.36 -4.86
CA LEU A 348 -7.35 -14.38 -6.20
C LEU A 348 -7.62 -13.05 -6.92
N PRO A 349 -6.69 -12.56 -7.76
CA PRO A 349 -6.92 -11.35 -8.55
C PRO A 349 -8.18 -11.44 -9.42
N SER A 350 -8.97 -10.38 -9.41
CA SER A 350 -10.23 -10.25 -10.16
C SER A 350 -10.08 -9.21 -11.27
N THR A 351 -9.77 -9.64 -12.48
CA THR A 351 -9.71 -8.75 -13.64
C THR A 351 -11.07 -8.58 -14.32
N GLY A 352 -11.22 -7.49 -15.07
CA GLY A 352 -12.48 -7.16 -15.73
C GLY A 352 -12.60 -5.67 -16.02
N THR A 353 -13.72 -5.28 -16.60
CA THR A 353 -14.04 -3.87 -16.86
C THR A 353 -14.81 -3.28 -15.69
N ILE A 354 -14.43 -2.09 -15.25
CA ILE A 354 -15.19 -1.33 -14.26
C ILE A 354 -16.46 -0.83 -14.93
N LEU A 355 -17.60 -1.40 -14.53
CA LEU A 355 -18.91 -1.09 -15.12
C LEU A 355 -19.57 0.12 -14.46
N LYS A 356 -19.30 0.33 -13.17
CA LYS A 356 -19.80 1.47 -12.39
C LYS A 356 -18.79 1.78 -11.29
N LEU A 357 -18.51 3.06 -11.10
CA LEU A 357 -17.69 3.59 -10.03
C LEU A 357 -18.44 4.77 -9.39
N ASP A 358 -18.73 4.67 -8.11
CA ASP A 358 -19.21 5.77 -7.27
C ASP A 358 -18.41 5.72 -5.96
N GLU A 359 -17.48 6.65 -5.81
CA GLU A 359 -16.58 6.69 -4.66
C GLU A 359 -17.20 7.55 -3.54
N PRO A 360 -17.01 7.20 -2.26
CA PRO A 360 -17.64 7.93 -1.18
C PRO A 360 -17.02 9.32 -0.99
N HIS A 361 -17.88 10.34 -0.92
CA HIS A 361 -17.49 11.73 -0.69
C HIS A 361 -18.13 12.27 0.58
N ALA A 362 -17.33 12.53 1.61
CA ALA A 362 -17.78 13.13 2.86
C ALA A 362 -16.63 13.85 3.60
N PRO A 363 -16.93 14.80 4.52
CA PRO A 363 -15.89 15.40 5.36
C PRO A 363 -15.09 14.35 6.13
N GLY A 364 -13.76 14.46 6.06
CA GLY A 364 -12.84 13.49 6.66
C GLY A 364 -12.71 12.18 5.88
N VAL A 365 -13.30 12.06 4.69
CA VAL A 365 -13.08 10.94 3.76
C VAL A 365 -12.24 11.44 2.59
N ARG A 366 -11.11 10.76 2.35
CA ARG A 366 -10.21 10.97 1.22
C ARG A 366 -10.14 9.68 0.41
N ILE A 367 -10.13 9.83 -0.91
CA ILE A 367 -9.93 8.72 -1.84
C ILE A 367 -8.72 9.06 -2.71
N ASP A 368 -7.77 8.14 -2.74
CA ASP A 368 -6.67 8.15 -3.71
C ASP A 368 -6.94 7.00 -4.69
N SER A 369 -7.43 7.35 -5.89
CA SER A 369 -7.93 6.39 -6.89
C SER A 369 -7.08 6.40 -8.16
N GLY A 370 -6.89 5.23 -8.76
CA GLY A 370 -6.17 5.03 -10.02
C GLY A 370 -7.06 4.54 -11.16
N ILE A 371 -8.39 4.55 -10.97
CA ILE A 371 -9.35 3.91 -11.85
C ILE A 371 -10.49 4.85 -12.25
N CYS A 372 -11.15 4.55 -13.37
CA CYS A 372 -12.34 5.23 -13.86
C CYS A 372 -13.35 4.22 -14.44
N GLU A 373 -14.59 4.65 -14.67
CA GLU A 373 -15.58 3.81 -15.36
C GLU A 373 -15.12 3.46 -16.78
N GLY A 374 -15.33 2.21 -17.20
CA GLY A 374 -14.85 1.70 -18.47
C GLY A 374 -13.41 1.19 -18.46
N PHE A 375 -12.62 1.51 -17.42
CA PHE A 375 -11.24 1.00 -17.31
C PHE A 375 -11.22 -0.53 -17.19
N GLN A 376 -10.32 -1.15 -17.95
CA GLN A 376 -10.11 -2.59 -17.89
C GLN A 376 -8.94 -2.93 -16.96
N VAL A 377 -9.26 -3.51 -15.81
CA VAL A 377 -8.29 -3.94 -14.81
C VAL A 377 -7.40 -5.04 -15.40
N PRO A 378 -6.08 -4.79 -15.58
CA PRO A 378 -5.19 -5.72 -16.25
C PRO A 378 -4.68 -6.83 -15.31
N VAL A 379 -4.22 -7.94 -15.89
CA VAL A 379 -3.60 -9.05 -15.15
C VAL A 379 -2.12 -8.80 -14.79
N TYR A 380 -1.50 -7.78 -15.40
CA TYR A 380 -0.04 -7.61 -15.41
C TYR A 380 0.54 -6.93 -14.18
N TYR A 381 -0.29 -6.24 -13.39
CA TYR A 381 0.16 -5.35 -12.33
C TYR A 381 -0.48 -5.69 -10.99
N ASP A 382 0.00 -5.03 -9.94
CA ASP A 382 -0.65 -5.09 -8.63
C ASP A 382 -2.14 -4.71 -8.74
N PRO A 383 -3.05 -5.47 -8.10
CA PRO A 383 -4.48 -5.27 -8.26
C PRO A 383 -5.05 -4.12 -7.41
N ILE A 384 -4.21 -3.27 -6.79
CA ILE A 384 -4.72 -2.10 -6.07
C ILE A 384 -5.42 -1.14 -7.03
N LEU A 385 -6.67 -0.80 -6.71
CA LEU A 385 -7.52 0.08 -7.52
C LEU A 385 -7.55 1.49 -6.93
N SER A 386 -7.74 1.57 -5.62
CA SER A 386 -7.84 2.81 -4.86
C SER A 386 -7.55 2.58 -3.38
N LYS A 387 -7.42 3.68 -2.64
CA LYS A 387 -7.26 3.70 -1.18
C LYS A 387 -8.34 4.60 -0.60
N VAL A 388 -9.08 4.07 0.38
CA VAL A 388 -10.05 4.84 1.15
C VAL A 388 -9.40 5.23 2.46
N ILE A 389 -9.37 6.53 2.76
CA ILE A 389 -8.76 7.05 3.98
C ILE A 389 -9.79 7.87 4.74
N CYS A 390 -9.99 7.54 6.00
CA CYS A 390 -10.92 8.22 6.88
C CYS A 390 -10.19 8.77 8.09
N TRP A 391 -10.30 10.08 8.32
CA TRP A 391 -9.79 10.76 9.51
C TRP A 391 -10.93 11.20 10.41
N ALA A 392 -10.73 11.19 11.73
CA ALA A 392 -11.61 11.82 12.71
C ALA A 392 -10.85 12.25 13.97
N ASP A 393 -11.52 12.97 14.89
CA ASP A 393 -10.89 13.42 16.14
C ASP A 393 -10.45 12.28 17.08
N ASN A 394 -11.02 11.09 16.90
CA ASN A 394 -10.65 9.88 17.65
C ASN A 394 -10.85 8.63 16.79
N ARG A 395 -10.19 7.54 17.20
CA ARG A 395 -10.20 6.25 16.50
C ARG A 395 -11.59 5.69 16.28
N ASP A 396 -12.47 5.69 17.30
CA ASP A 396 -13.82 5.15 17.17
C ASP A 396 -14.64 5.88 16.10
N HIS A 397 -14.47 7.20 15.99
CA HIS A 397 -15.11 8.01 14.96
C HIS A 397 -14.52 7.69 13.58
N ALA A 398 -13.19 7.50 13.48
CA ALA A 398 -12.53 7.12 12.24
C ALA A 398 -13.01 5.73 11.75
N ILE A 399 -13.17 4.76 12.65
CA ILE A 399 -13.72 3.43 12.35
C ILE A 399 -15.16 3.55 11.83
N ARG A 400 -16.02 4.29 12.54
CA ARG A 400 -17.42 4.49 12.11
C ARG A 400 -17.49 5.14 10.73
N ARG A 401 -16.66 6.16 10.50
CA ARG A 401 -16.57 6.86 9.21
C ARG A 401 -16.07 5.94 8.10
N MET A 402 -15.03 5.13 8.35
CA MET A 402 -14.53 4.16 7.38
C MET A 402 -15.59 3.13 7.00
N ARG A 403 -16.30 2.57 7.99
CA ARG A 403 -17.39 1.62 7.73
C ARG A 403 -18.50 2.24 6.88
N ASP A 404 -18.85 3.50 7.14
CA ASP A 404 -19.86 4.22 6.36
C ASP A 404 -19.37 4.53 4.92
N ALA A 405 -18.10 4.94 4.77
CA ALA A 405 -17.49 5.18 3.46
C ALA A 405 -17.47 3.88 2.61
N LEU A 406 -17.00 2.77 3.18
CA LEU A 406 -16.97 1.47 2.49
C LEU A 406 -18.37 0.95 2.14
N LYS A 407 -19.39 1.26 2.95
CA LYS A 407 -20.77 0.89 2.66
C LYS A 407 -21.34 1.64 1.44
N HIS A 408 -20.89 2.87 1.21
CA HIS A 408 -21.32 3.70 0.09
C HIS A 408 -20.38 3.65 -1.12
N TYR A 409 -19.30 2.86 -1.05
CA TYR A 409 -18.39 2.65 -2.18
C TYR A 409 -19.02 1.68 -3.18
N ILE A 410 -19.42 2.18 -4.35
CA ILE A 410 -19.96 1.36 -5.44
C ILE A 410 -18.86 1.09 -6.45
N LEU A 411 -18.46 -0.17 -6.58
CA LEU A 411 -17.52 -0.64 -7.59
C LEU A 411 -18.07 -1.92 -8.21
N LEU A 412 -18.56 -1.83 -9.44
CA LEU A 412 -19.16 -2.95 -10.17
C LEU A 412 -18.28 -3.38 -11.33
N GLY A 413 -18.33 -4.67 -11.67
CA GLY A 413 -17.59 -5.28 -12.78
C GLY A 413 -16.38 -6.12 -12.37
N VAL A 414 -15.83 -5.87 -11.18
CA VAL A 414 -14.77 -6.67 -10.55
C VAL A 414 -15.14 -7.01 -9.10
N LYS A 415 -14.57 -8.09 -8.57
CA LYS A 415 -14.67 -8.45 -7.15
C LYS A 415 -13.69 -7.63 -6.32
N THR A 416 -14.08 -7.34 -5.08
CA THR A 416 -13.27 -6.53 -4.15
C THR A 416 -13.40 -7.03 -2.71
N PRO A 417 -12.42 -6.75 -1.83
CA PRO A 417 -12.49 -7.07 -0.42
C PRO A 417 -13.28 -6.07 0.43
N ILE A 418 -14.08 -5.18 -0.17
CA ILE A 418 -14.82 -4.13 0.55
C ILE A 418 -15.71 -4.72 1.66
N GLY A 419 -16.47 -5.77 1.35
CA GLY A 419 -17.33 -6.43 2.33
C GLY A 419 -16.54 -7.10 3.45
N PHE A 420 -15.39 -7.70 3.12
CA PHE A 420 -14.47 -8.29 4.11
C PHE A 420 -13.91 -7.24 5.06
N MET A 421 -13.43 -6.09 4.55
CA MET A 421 -12.89 -5.01 5.36
C MET A 421 -13.96 -4.40 6.28
N GLN A 422 -15.22 -4.31 5.85
CA GLN A 422 -16.32 -3.86 6.72
C GLN A 422 -16.50 -4.77 7.94
N GLU A 423 -16.36 -6.08 7.79
CA GLU A 423 -16.45 -7.05 8.89
C GLU A 423 -15.23 -6.97 9.81
N VAL A 424 -14.02 -6.81 9.26
CA VAL A 424 -12.78 -6.59 10.04
C VAL A 424 -12.92 -5.34 10.92
N LEU A 425 -13.37 -4.22 10.35
CA LEU A 425 -13.60 -2.97 11.07
C LEU A 425 -14.76 -3.05 12.07
N ALA A 426 -15.69 -3.99 11.90
CA ALA A 426 -16.78 -4.24 12.84
C ALA A 426 -16.34 -5.12 14.02
N HIS A 427 -15.23 -5.85 13.90
CA HIS A 427 -14.81 -6.85 14.87
C HIS A 427 -14.48 -6.24 16.24
N PRO A 428 -14.95 -6.82 17.36
CA PRO A 428 -14.70 -6.29 18.70
C PRO A 428 -13.21 -6.12 19.04
N GLU A 429 -12.36 -7.06 18.65
CA GLU A 429 -10.91 -6.98 18.91
C GLU A 429 -10.24 -5.89 18.08
N PHE A 430 -10.74 -5.60 16.86
CA PHE A 430 -10.26 -4.46 16.08
C PHE A 430 -10.62 -3.15 16.79
N ASN A 431 -11.86 -3.02 17.28
CA ASN A 431 -12.33 -1.83 17.98
C ASN A 431 -11.57 -1.59 19.29
N LYS A 432 -11.25 -2.65 20.05
CA LYS A 432 -10.41 -2.56 21.25
C LYS A 432 -8.94 -2.21 20.94
N GLY A 433 -8.53 -2.32 19.67
CA GLY A 433 -7.15 -2.09 19.27
C GLY A 433 -6.22 -3.26 19.57
N ASN A 434 -6.74 -4.47 19.79
CA ASN A 434 -5.98 -5.70 20.02
C ASN A 434 -5.49 -6.28 18.68
N LEU A 435 -4.60 -5.54 18.03
CA LEU A 435 -4.11 -5.86 16.70
C LEU A 435 -2.81 -6.66 16.79
N THR A 436 -2.64 -7.60 15.87
CA THR A 436 -1.39 -8.36 15.65
C THR A 436 -1.31 -8.73 14.17
N THR A 437 -0.14 -9.12 13.69
CA THR A 437 0.04 -9.65 12.32
C THR A 437 -0.70 -10.96 12.07
N HIS A 438 -1.25 -11.59 13.12
CA HIS A 438 -2.02 -12.83 13.06
C HIS A 438 -3.53 -12.60 13.13
N PHE A 439 -3.98 -11.35 13.24
CA PHE A 439 -5.39 -11.01 13.47
C PHE A 439 -6.34 -11.65 12.45
N LEU A 440 -6.01 -11.60 11.16
CA LEU A 440 -6.86 -12.19 10.13
C LEU A 440 -6.87 -13.72 10.19
N SER A 441 -5.73 -14.37 10.43
CA SER A 441 -5.68 -15.83 10.61
C SER A 441 -6.37 -16.30 11.89
N GLU A 442 -6.44 -15.46 12.92
CA GLU A 442 -7.08 -15.81 14.18
C GLU A 442 -8.61 -15.67 14.12
N PHE A 443 -9.11 -14.60 13.49
CA PHE A 443 -10.53 -14.25 13.53
C PHE A 443 -11.28 -14.44 12.21
N PHE A 444 -10.56 -14.62 11.08
CA PHE A 444 -11.13 -14.56 9.74
C PHE A 444 -10.67 -15.68 8.79
N ASP A 445 -9.98 -16.73 9.26
CA ASP A 445 -9.45 -17.80 8.40
C ASP A 445 -10.55 -18.51 7.59
N ASP A 446 -11.71 -18.71 8.20
CA ASP A 446 -12.90 -19.34 7.59
C ASP A 446 -13.96 -18.33 7.12
N TRP A 447 -13.59 -17.06 6.95
CA TRP A 447 -14.55 -16.03 6.56
C TRP A 447 -15.14 -16.29 5.18
N LYS A 448 -16.45 -16.03 5.02
CA LYS A 448 -17.17 -16.09 3.76
C LYS A 448 -18.06 -14.88 3.60
N GLN A 449 -18.23 -14.40 2.36
CA GLN A 449 -19.10 -13.29 2.10
C GLN A 449 -20.54 -13.63 2.52
N PRO A 450 -21.17 -12.80 3.37
CA PRO A 450 -22.57 -13.00 3.73
C PRO A 450 -23.45 -12.95 2.48
N LYS A 451 -24.21 -14.02 2.24
CA LYS A 451 -25.17 -14.04 1.13
C LYS A 451 -26.30 -13.04 1.40
N PRO A 452 -26.72 -12.25 0.40
CA PRO A 452 -27.89 -11.39 0.56
C PRO A 452 -29.12 -12.25 0.90
N SER A 453 -30.01 -11.72 1.76
CA SER A 453 -31.27 -12.39 2.07
C SER A 453 -32.17 -12.48 0.83
N GLY A 454 -33.08 -13.45 0.82
CA GLY A 454 -34.06 -13.62 -0.25
C GLY A 454 -34.86 -12.34 -0.53
N ASP A 455 -35.26 -11.62 0.53
CA ASP A 455 -36.01 -10.36 0.41
C ASP A 455 -35.19 -9.24 -0.27
N LYS A 456 -33.90 -9.11 0.06
CA LYS A 456 -33.02 -8.14 -0.60
C LYS A 456 -32.85 -8.48 -2.08
N LEU A 457 -32.68 -9.76 -2.38
CA LEU A 457 -32.58 -10.22 -3.77
C LEU A 457 -33.88 -9.96 -4.53
N ALA A 458 -35.04 -10.24 -3.93
CA ALA A 458 -36.36 -9.97 -4.51
C ALA A 458 -36.58 -8.47 -4.76
N ALA A 459 -36.18 -7.61 -3.81
CA ALA A 459 -36.27 -6.15 -3.96
C ALA A 459 -35.39 -5.66 -5.12
N VAL A 460 -34.13 -6.12 -5.22
CA VAL A 460 -33.24 -5.77 -6.32
C VAL A 460 -33.80 -6.26 -7.66
N LEU A 461 -34.32 -7.49 -7.73
CA LEU A 461 -34.94 -8.03 -8.94
C LEU A 461 -36.19 -7.25 -9.35
N SER A 462 -37.01 -6.82 -8.40
CA SER A 462 -38.20 -5.99 -8.66
C SER A 462 -37.82 -4.63 -9.25
N VAL A 463 -36.81 -3.97 -8.65
CA VAL A 463 -36.28 -2.70 -9.16
C VAL A 463 -35.67 -2.88 -10.55
N ALA A 464 -34.85 -3.91 -10.76
CA ALA A 464 -34.25 -4.20 -12.07
C ALA A 464 -35.31 -4.51 -13.14
N HIS A 465 -36.38 -5.24 -12.78
CA HIS A 465 -37.51 -5.49 -13.67
C HIS A 465 -38.21 -4.20 -14.08
N GLU A 466 -38.49 -3.31 -13.11
CA GLU A 466 -39.13 -2.03 -13.38
C GLU A 466 -38.27 -1.12 -14.26
N PHE A 467 -36.95 -1.03 -14.00
CA PHE A 467 -36.03 -0.28 -14.86
C PHE A 467 -35.96 -0.85 -16.28
N SER A 468 -35.92 -2.19 -16.43
CA SER A 468 -35.94 -2.84 -17.74
C SER A 468 -37.23 -2.50 -18.51
N ARG A 469 -38.37 -2.50 -17.82
CA ARG A 469 -39.68 -2.16 -18.37
C ARG A 469 -39.75 -0.70 -18.82
N ILE A 470 -39.22 0.23 -18.03
CA ILE A 470 -39.10 1.65 -18.40
C ILE A 470 -38.22 1.81 -19.65
N ALA A 471 -37.04 1.19 -19.68
CA ALA A 471 -36.12 1.25 -20.82
C ALA A 471 -36.73 0.67 -22.12
N HIS A 472 -37.55 -0.38 -22.02
CA HIS A 472 -38.29 -0.93 -23.16
C HIS A 472 -39.41 0.01 -23.65
N ARG A 473 -40.05 0.77 -22.75
CA ARG A 473 -41.07 1.76 -23.12
C ARG A 473 -40.47 2.98 -23.82
N THR A 474 -39.29 3.44 -23.42
CA THR A 474 -38.60 4.59 -24.05
C THR A 474 -37.94 4.25 -25.38
N SER A 475 -37.41 3.04 -25.57
CA SER A 475 -36.83 2.62 -26.85
C SER A 475 -37.89 2.35 -27.94
N GLY A 476 -39.11 1.98 -27.55
CA GLY A 476 -40.23 1.77 -28.47
C GLY A 476 -40.93 3.05 -28.98
N ASN A 477 -40.60 4.23 -28.45
CA ASN A 477 -41.35 5.47 -28.70
C ASN A 477 -40.50 6.61 -29.28
N GLN A 478 -39.60 6.31 -30.23
CA GLN A 478 -39.13 7.30 -31.21
C GLN A 478 -40.24 7.60 -32.24
N ARG A 479 -41.33 8.22 -31.80
CA ARG A 479 -42.25 8.95 -32.68
C ARG A 479 -42.69 10.25 -31.99
N THR A 480 -42.10 11.34 -32.50
CA THR A 480 -42.61 12.73 -32.62
C THR A 480 -43.34 13.34 -31.42
N GLU A 481 -42.81 14.48 -30.96
CA GLU A 481 -43.47 15.58 -30.23
C GLU A 481 -44.92 15.32 -29.82
N SER A 482 -45.13 14.76 -28.63
CA SER A 482 -46.40 14.92 -27.92
C SER A 482 -46.12 15.05 -26.43
N ALA A 483 -46.80 16.02 -25.80
CA ALA A 483 -46.66 16.36 -24.39
C ALA A 483 -46.82 15.11 -23.49
N SER A 484 -46.12 15.11 -22.35
CA SER A 484 -46.13 14.01 -21.38
C SER A 484 -47.57 13.60 -21.02
N THR A 485 -47.98 12.43 -21.51
CA THR A 485 -49.32 11.89 -21.21
C THR A 485 -49.31 11.11 -19.90
N PRO A 486 -50.45 11.00 -19.19
CA PRO A 486 -50.56 10.19 -17.97
C PRO A 486 -50.15 8.73 -18.17
N TRP A 487 -50.28 8.19 -19.39
CA TRP A 487 -49.89 6.83 -19.75
C TRP A 487 -48.37 6.62 -19.82
N ILE A 488 -47.62 7.70 -20.00
CA ILE A 488 -46.16 7.72 -19.97
C ILE A 488 -45.67 7.96 -18.54
N THR A 489 -46.36 8.79 -17.76
CA THR A 489 -45.89 9.21 -16.42
C THR A 489 -46.39 8.34 -15.26
N LEU A 490 -47.54 7.67 -15.35
CA LEU A 490 -48.15 6.93 -14.22
C LEU A 490 -47.68 5.47 -14.08
N GLY A 491 -46.88 4.94 -15.01
CA GLY A 491 -46.43 3.55 -14.94
C GLY A 491 -47.58 2.54 -15.12
N ASP A 492 -47.54 1.39 -14.41
CA ASP A 492 -48.66 0.43 -14.43
C ASP A 492 -49.76 0.87 -13.48
N TRP A 493 -50.70 1.62 -14.03
CA TRP A 493 -51.87 2.08 -13.32
C TRP A 493 -53.03 1.08 -13.45
N ARG A 494 -53.69 0.78 -12.33
CA ARG A 494 -54.97 0.03 -12.31
C ARG A 494 -56.02 0.84 -11.56
N LEU A 495 -57.22 0.92 -12.14
CA LEU A 495 -58.39 1.49 -11.48
C LEU A 495 -58.88 0.48 -10.42
N ALA A 496 -58.45 0.68 -9.17
CA ALA A 496 -58.69 -0.17 -7.99
C ALA A 496 -58.00 -1.56 -8.03
N GLY A 497 -56.85 -1.67 -7.37
CA GLY A 497 -56.23 -2.96 -7.05
C GLY A 497 -56.72 -3.48 -5.69
N THR A 498 -57.31 -4.66 -5.66
CA THR A 498 -57.34 -5.47 -4.43
C THR A 498 -55.95 -6.05 -4.25
N GLY A 499 -55.23 -5.60 -3.21
CA GLY A 499 -53.95 -6.18 -2.84
C GLY A 499 -54.09 -7.66 -2.49
N SER A 500 -53.17 -8.47 -3.01
CA SER A 500 -52.80 -9.77 -2.47
C SER A 500 -51.33 -10.00 -2.75
#